data_AF-A0A350XVV7-F1
#
_entry.id   AF-A0A350XVV7-F1
#
_cell.length_a   1.000
_cell.length_b   1.000
_cell.length_c   1.000
_cell.angle_alpha   90.00
_cell.angle_beta   90.00
_cell.angle_gamma   90.00
#
_symmetry.space_group_name_H-M   'P 1'
#
loop_
_entity.id
_entity.type
_entity.pdbx_description
1 polymer ?
#
loop_
_entity_poly.entity_id
_entity_poly.type
_entity_poly.pdbx_seq_one_letter_code
_entity_poly.pdbx_strand_id
1 'polypeptide(L)'
;MQKKNSLVQDLKKYSLKKFAVDNVYFVIGCLLYSLGVNIFAIPNKIAQSGMTGVAIIINYLFPQCPVGFTGFLLNVPLIILAWIFIGKFFTFKTLWVTGVLSLIIDGVKLAMNRGLIGAYEGDKLLASIFCGAMCGAGI
;
A
#
# COMPACT_ATOMS: atom_id res chain seq x y z
N MET A 1 -10.92 -32.15 16.58
CA MET A 1 -11.79 -31.79 15.44
C MET A 1 -12.62 -30.50 15.63
N GLN A 2 -12.42 -29.68 16.67
CA GLN A 2 -13.28 -28.51 16.97
C GLN A 2 -12.87 -27.16 16.34
N LYS A 3 -11.67 -27.03 15.75
CA LYS A 3 -11.15 -25.75 15.23
C LYS A 3 -11.72 -25.32 13.87
N LYS A 4 -12.46 -26.20 13.18
CA LYS A 4 -13.03 -25.94 11.85
C LYS A 4 -14.38 -25.19 11.92
N ASN A 5 -15.11 -25.31 13.05
CA ASN A 5 -16.44 -24.71 13.21
C ASN A 5 -16.43 -23.21 13.59
N SER A 6 -15.34 -22.69 14.19
CA SER A 6 -15.25 -21.26 14.51
C SER A 6 -15.04 -20.40 13.26
N LEU A 7 -14.17 -20.84 12.33
CA LEU A 7 -13.88 -20.11 11.08
C LEU A 7 -15.12 -19.95 10.18
N VAL A 8 -16.00 -20.95 10.16
CA VAL A 8 -17.24 -20.92 9.36
C VAL A 8 -18.28 -19.99 10.00
N GLN A 9 -18.30 -19.87 11.34
CA GLN A 9 -19.18 -18.93 12.04
C GLN A 9 -18.73 -17.47 11.90
N ASP A 10 -17.42 -17.20 11.89
CA ASP A 10 -16.87 -15.87 11.61
C ASP A 10 -17.13 -15.42 10.17
N LEU A 11 -17.01 -16.33 9.19
CA LEU A 11 -17.39 -16.07 7.80
C LEU A 11 -18.89 -15.80 7.62
N LYS A 12 -19.75 -16.50 8.39
CA LYS A 12 -21.21 -16.34 8.32
C LYS A 12 -21.70 -15.02 8.95
N LYS A 13 -20.91 -14.42 9.84
CA LYS A 13 -21.20 -13.13 10.50
C LYS A 13 -20.58 -11.93 9.78
N TYR A 14 -19.66 -12.17 8.84
CA TYR A 14 -19.21 -11.16 7.89
C TYR A 14 -20.27 -10.97 6.79
N SER A 15 -21.16 -9.99 7.01
CA SER A 15 -22.09 -9.57 5.96
C SER A 15 -21.30 -9.13 4.73
N LEU A 16 -21.65 -9.66 3.55
CA LEU A 16 -21.11 -9.22 2.25
C LEU A 16 -21.13 -7.69 2.11
N LYS A 17 -22.13 -7.02 2.70
CA LYS A 17 -22.19 -5.55 2.78
C LYS A 17 -21.02 -4.95 3.57
N LYS A 18 -20.64 -5.57 4.70
CA LYS A 18 -19.53 -5.10 5.53
C LYS A 18 -18.18 -5.33 4.85
N PHE A 19 -18.00 -6.47 4.18
CA PHE A 19 -16.79 -6.72 3.38
C PHE A 19 -16.68 -5.75 2.18
N ALA A 20 -17.79 -5.45 1.50
CA ALA A 20 -17.80 -4.49 0.39
C ALA A 20 -17.50 -3.06 0.89
N VAL A 21 -18.10 -2.64 1.98
CA VAL A 21 -17.85 -1.34 2.61
C VAL A 21 -16.39 -1.22 3.07
N ASP A 22 -15.85 -2.24 3.73
CA ASP A 22 -14.43 -2.29 4.13
C ASP A 22 -13.50 -2.15 2.91
N ASN A 23 -13.80 -2.83 1.79
CA ASN A 23 -13.01 -2.71 0.56
C ASN A 23 -13.06 -1.31 -0.04
N VAL A 24 -14.20 -0.63 -0.02
CA VAL A 24 -14.31 0.76 -0.50
C VAL A 24 -13.39 1.67 0.32
N TYR A 25 -13.40 1.54 1.65
CA TYR A 25 -12.49 2.29 2.52
C TYR A 25 -11.02 1.95 2.24
N PHE A 26 -10.67 0.67 2.03
CA PHE A 26 -9.31 0.28 1.67
C PHE A 26 -8.87 0.90 0.34
N VAL A 27 -9.73 0.90 -0.68
CA VAL A 27 -9.39 1.48 -1.99
C VAL A 27 -9.18 2.99 -1.89
N ILE A 28 -10.05 3.70 -1.17
CA ILE A 28 -9.92 5.15 -0.93
C ILE A 28 -8.63 5.45 -0.17
N GLY A 29 -8.35 4.68 0.89
CA GLY A 29 -7.11 4.83 1.66
C GLY A 29 -5.86 4.57 0.82
N CYS A 30 -5.87 3.51 0.01
CA CYS A 30 -4.79 3.19 -0.91
C CYS A 30 -4.59 4.27 -1.99
N LEU A 31 -5.66 4.89 -2.47
CA LEU A 31 -5.59 6.01 -3.41
C LEU A 31 -4.91 7.23 -2.76
N LEU A 32 -5.36 7.62 -1.57
CA LEU A 32 -4.76 8.75 -0.83
C LEU A 32 -3.28 8.50 -0.51
N TYR A 33 -2.97 7.30 -0.02
CA TYR A 33 -1.59 6.89 0.26
C TYR A 33 -0.72 6.90 -1.00
N SER A 34 -1.21 6.31 -2.10
CA SER A 34 -0.50 6.27 -3.37
C SER A 34 -0.22 7.66 -3.95
N LEU A 35 -1.19 8.58 -3.85
CA LEU A 35 -1.01 9.97 -4.27
C LEU A 35 0.05 10.67 -3.42
N GLY A 36 0.02 10.48 -2.10
CA GLY A 36 1.03 11.02 -1.20
C GLY A 36 2.45 10.55 -1.56
N VAL A 37 2.60 9.25 -1.81
CA VAL A 37 3.89 8.65 -2.18
C VAL A 37 4.35 9.13 -3.56
N ASN A 38 3.51 9.09 -4.58
CA ASN A 38 3.92 9.44 -5.95
C ASN A 38 4.16 10.95 -6.15
N ILE A 39 3.34 11.81 -5.54
CA ILE A 39 3.42 13.27 -5.75
C ILE A 39 4.50 13.90 -4.89
N PHE A 40 4.68 13.41 -3.65
CA PHE A 40 5.60 14.02 -2.70
C PHE A 40 6.82 13.15 -2.39
N ALA A 41 6.66 11.85 -2.15
CA ALA A 41 7.77 11.03 -1.66
C ALA A 41 8.79 10.67 -2.75
N ILE A 42 8.33 10.21 -3.91
CA ILE A 42 9.20 9.80 -5.02
C ILE A 42 10.03 10.98 -5.58
N PRO A 43 9.43 12.12 -5.99
CA PRO A 43 10.20 13.22 -6.60
C PRO A 43 11.14 13.90 -5.60
N ASN A 44 10.74 14.02 -4.33
CA ASN A 44 11.58 14.65 -3.30
C ASN A 44 12.56 13.69 -2.63
N LYS A 45 12.64 12.43 -3.07
CA LYS A 45 13.51 11.38 -2.51
C LYS A 45 13.30 11.20 -1.01
N ILE A 46 12.05 11.28 -0.56
CA ILE A 46 11.69 11.11 0.85
C ILE A 46 11.45 9.62 1.07
N ALA A 47 12.37 8.98 1.80
CA ALA A 47 12.15 7.62 2.25
C ALA A 47 11.05 7.62 3.32
N GLN A 48 9.92 7.01 3.01
CA GLN A 48 8.86 6.78 3.99
C GLN A 48 9.27 5.66 4.97
N SER A 49 8.55 5.46 6.06
CA SER A 49 8.82 4.34 6.98
C SER A 49 8.38 2.99 6.39
N GLY A 50 9.02 1.90 6.84
CA GLY A 50 8.64 0.52 6.47
C GLY A 50 9.14 0.07 5.08
N MET A 51 8.48 -0.94 4.51
CA MET A 51 8.90 -1.56 3.24
C MET A 51 8.76 -0.60 2.04
N THR A 52 7.79 0.32 2.09
CA THR A 52 7.61 1.35 1.06
C THR A 52 8.81 2.29 0.99
N GLY A 53 9.42 2.64 2.13
CA GLY A 53 10.67 3.41 2.17
C GLY A 53 11.83 2.72 1.49
N VAL A 54 12.01 1.43 1.80
CA VAL A 54 13.04 0.60 1.15
C VAL A 54 12.78 0.51 -0.35
N ALA A 55 11.53 0.38 -0.78
CA ALA A 55 11.17 0.39 -2.20
C ALA A 55 11.52 1.72 -2.90
N ILE A 56 11.35 2.86 -2.23
CA ILE A 56 11.75 4.18 -2.75
C ILE A 56 13.28 4.28 -2.87
N ILE A 57 14.03 3.81 -1.87
CA ILE A 57 15.50 3.78 -1.91
C ILE A 57 16.00 2.90 -3.06
N ILE A 58 15.39 1.73 -3.25
CA ILE A 58 15.73 0.84 -4.37
C ILE A 58 15.38 1.50 -5.70
N ASN A 59 14.22 2.17 -5.83
CA ASN A 59 13.86 2.92 -7.04
C ASN A 59 14.84 4.08 -7.30
N TYR A 60 15.42 4.69 -6.27
CA TYR A 60 16.47 5.69 -6.43
C TYR A 60 17.77 5.10 -7.02
N LEU A 61 18.15 3.90 -6.60
CA LEU A 61 19.32 3.18 -7.12
C LEU A 61 19.06 2.54 -8.50
N PHE A 62 17.83 2.09 -8.75
CA PHE A 62 17.38 1.47 -9.98
C PHE A 62 16.09 2.16 -10.49
N PRO A 63 16.22 3.24 -11.29
CA PRO A 63 15.09 4.06 -11.74
C PRO A 63 14.02 3.29 -12.54
N GLN A 64 14.40 2.15 -13.10
CA GLN A 64 13.59 1.28 -13.96
C GLN A 64 12.56 0.46 -13.17
N CYS A 65 12.71 0.31 -11.85
CA CYS A 65 11.85 -0.54 -11.04
C CYS A 65 10.62 0.24 -10.51
N PRO A 66 9.38 -0.20 -10.78
CA PRO A 66 8.19 0.42 -10.19
C PRO A 66 8.21 0.29 -8.65
N VAL A 67 7.83 1.36 -7.94
CA VAL A 67 7.83 1.38 -6.48
C VAL A 67 6.77 0.42 -5.93
N GLY A 68 5.62 0.29 -6.59
CA GLY A 68 4.58 -0.66 -6.23
C GLY A 68 5.07 -2.10 -6.35
N PHE A 69 5.61 -2.49 -7.51
CA PHE A 69 6.18 -3.83 -7.71
C PHE A 69 7.32 -4.16 -6.72
N THR A 70 8.25 -3.23 -6.51
CA THR A 70 9.37 -3.42 -5.58
C THR A 70 8.87 -3.55 -4.14
N GLY A 71 7.91 -2.71 -3.74
CA GLY A 71 7.26 -2.76 -2.44
C GLY A 71 6.50 -4.06 -2.21
N PHE A 72 5.79 -4.57 -3.23
CA PHE A 72 5.13 -5.86 -3.16
C PHE A 72 6.12 -7.00 -2.94
N LEU A 73 7.19 -7.05 -3.74
CA LEU A 73 8.23 -8.08 -3.65
C LEU A 73 8.92 -8.07 -2.27
N LEU A 74 9.17 -6.88 -1.75
CA LEU A 74 9.70 -6.67 -0.40
C LEU A 74 8.72 -7.12 0.70
N ASN A 75 7.42 -6.99 0.49
CA ASN A 75 6.41 -7.48 1.44
C ASN A 75 6.25 -9.01 1.41
N VAL A 76 6.64 -9.72 0.34
CA VAL A 76 6.54 -11.19 0.25
C VAL A 76 7.16 -11.92 1.46
N PRO A 77 8.42 -11.66 1.88
CA PRO A 77 8.99 -12.31 3.05
C PRO A 77 8.23 -11.99 4.35
N LEU A 78 7.71 -10.77 4.51
CA LEU A 78 6.86 -10.43 5.65
C LEU A 78 5.53 -11.18 5.62
N ILE A 79 4.92 -11.34 4.45
CA ILE A 79 3.67 -12.09 4.27
C ILE A 79 3.90 -13.57 4.62
N ILE A 80 5.05 -14.14 4.26
CA ILE A 80 5.43 -15.51 4.64
C ILE A 80 5.59 -15.62 6.16
N LEU A 81 6.25 -14.66 6.81
CA LEU A 81 6.36 -14.64 8.27
C LEU A 81 4.99 -14.48 8.95
N ALA A 82 4.12 -13.60 8.43
CA ALA A 82 2.76 -13.40 8.92
C ALA A 82 1.92 -14.69 8.82
N TRP A 83 2.12 -15.48 7.77
CA TRP A 83 1.48 -16.79 7.61
C TRP A 83 1.86 -17.77 8.72
N ILE A 84 3.14 -17.78 9.09
CA ILE A 84 3.70 -18.69 10.11
C ILE A 84 3.28 -18.26 11.52
N PHE A 85 3.34 -16.97 11.83
CA PHE A 85 3.17 -16.47 13.21
C PHE A 85 1.75 -15.98 13.56
N ILE A 86 1.00 -15.39 12.62
CA ILE A 86 -0.30 -14.73 12.91
C ILE A 86 -1.46 -15.59 12.44
N GLY A 87 -1.38 -16.13 11.23
CA GLY A 87 -2.35 -17.07 10.68
C GLY A 87 -2.88 -16.71 9.29
N LYS A 88 -3.57 -17.68 8.69
CA LYS A 88 -3.91 -17.68 7.26
C LYS A 88 -4.88 -16.56 6.86
N PHE A 89 -5.90 -16.29 7.67
CA PHE A 89 -6.92 -15.28 7.34
C PHE A 89 -6.34 -13.85 7.30
N PHE A 90 -5.53 -13.49 8.30
CA PHE A 90 -4.83 -12.21 8.33
C PHE A 90 -3.92 -12.06 7.11
N THR A 91 -3.15 -13.11 6.81
CA THR A 91 -2.22 -13.11 5.67
C THR A 91 -2.92 -12.90 4.33
N PHE A 92 -4.06 -13.57 4.09
CA PHE A 92 -4.85 -13.36 2.86
C PHE A 92 -5.38 -11.93 2.75
N LYS A 93 -5.83 -11.33 3.86
CA LYS A 93 -6.30 -9.95 3.87
C LYS A 93 -5.17 -8.97 3.58
N THR A 94 -4.00 -9.16 4.20
CA THR A 94 -2.80 -8.35 3.94
C THR A 94 -2.36 -8.47 2.49
N LEU A 95 -2.28 -9.69 1.96
CA LEU A 95 -1.90 -9.91 0.56
C LEU A 95 -2.85 -9.20 -0.42
N TRP A 96 -4.16 -9.25 -0.16
CA TRP A 96 -5.16 -8.53 -0.96
C TRP A 96 -4.93 -7.02 -0.92
N VAL A 97 -4.83 -6.43 0.28
CA VAL A 97 -4.68 -4.97 0.44
C VAL A 97 -3.34 -4.49 -0.12
N THR A 98 -2.23 -5.18 0.18
CA THR A 98 -0.90 -4.85 -0.35
C THR A 98 -0.85 -4.98 -1.87
N GLY A 99 -1.53 -5.98 -2.44
CA GLY A 99 -1.66 -6.13 -3.88
C GLY A 99 -2.42 -4.97 -4.53
N VAL A 100 -3.59 -4.62 -3.99
CA VAL A 100 -4.39 -3.48 -4.46
C VAL A 100 -3.61 -2.16 -4.33
N LEU A 101 -2.95 -1.94 -3.19
CA LEU A 101 -2.12 -0.75 -2.98
C LEU A 101 -1.00 -0.66 -4.02
N SER A 102 -0.29 -1.76 -4.28
CA SER A 102 0.81 -1.78 -5.24
C SER A 102 0.33 -1.47 -6.67
N LEU A 103 -0.83 -2.02 -7.07
CA LEU A 103 -1.45 -1.72 -8.36
C LEU A 103 -1.84 -0.24 -8.47
N ILE A 104 -2.37 0.36 -7.40
CA ILE A 104 -2.74 1.77 -7.38
C ILE A 104 -1.50 2.67 -7.41
N ILE A 105 -0.41 2.30 -6.74
CA ILE A 105 0.88 3.02 -6.80
C ILE A 105 1.43 3.04 -8.22
N ASP A 106 1.49 1.89 -8.87
CA ASP A 106 2.01 1.80 -10.24
C ASP A 106 1.04 2.45 -11.24
N GLY A 107 -0.28 2.36 -11.01
CA GLY A 107 -1.30 3.04 -11.82
C GLY A 107 -1.21 4.57 -11.74
N VAL A 108 -1.03 5.13 -10.54
CA VAL A 108 -0.83 6.58 -10.34
C VAL A 108 0.48 7.03 -10.99
N LYS A 109 1.56 6.23 -10.88
CA LYS A 109 2.83 6.51 -11.57
C LYS A 109 2.67 6.52 -13.09
N LEU A 110 1.86 5.61 -13.65
CA LEU A 110 1.56 5.57 -15.08
C LEU A 110 0.74 6.79 -15.54
N ALA A 111 -0.22 7.23 -14.72
CA ALA A 111 -0.98 8.45 -14.97
C ALA A 111 -0.10 9.72 -14.88
N MET A 112 0.88 9.72 -13.97
CA MET A 112 1.89 10.77 -13.86
C MET A 112 2.78 10.83 -15.11
N ASN A 113 3.24 9.68 -15.61
CA ASN A 113 4.04 9.59 -16.84
C ASN A 113 3.27 10.03 -18.09
N ARG A 114 1.93 9.97 -18.06
CA ARG A 114 1.05 10.51 -19.11
C ARG A 114 0.78 12.02 -18.97
N GLY A 115 1.40 12.70 -18.00
CA GLY A 115 1.28 14.15 -17.79
C GLY A 115 -0.02 14.61 -17.14
N LEU A 116 -0.83 13.69 -16.59
CA LEU A 116 -2.10 14.03 -15.94
C LEU A 116 -1.92 14.57 -14.52
N ILE A 117 -0.74 14.34 -13.91
CA ILE A 117 -0.45 14.68 -12.51
C ILE A 117 0.98 15.22 -12.44
N GLY A 118 1.15 16.44 -11.93
CA GLY A 118 2.46 17.06 -11.75
C GLY A 118 3.15 16.57 -10.47
N ALA A 119 4.47 16.40 -10.53
CA ALA A 119 5.28 16.16 -9.34
C ALA A 119 5.45 17.47 -8.56
N TYR A 120 5.38 17.40 -7.23
CA TYR A 120 5.71 18.55 -6.40
C TYR A 120 7.23 18.61 -6.18
N GLU A 121 7.91 19.60 -6.75
CA GLU A 121 9.38 19.78 -6.65
C GLU A 121 9.76 20.97 -5.75
N GLY A 122 8.87 21.40 -4.86
CA GLY A 122 9.12 22.52 -3.95
C GLY A 122 10.04 22.15 -2.77
N ASP A 123 9.81 22.79 -1.61
CA ASP A 123 10.60 22.49 -0.41
C ASP A 123 10.33 21.06 0.09
N LYS A 124 11.41 20.31 0.32
CA LYS A 124 11.37 18.94 0.85
C LYS A 124 10.69 18.88 2.21
N LEU A 125 10.82 19.90 3.05
CA LEU A 125 10.15 19.96 4.35
C LEU A 125 8.63 19.97 4.15
N LEU A 126 8.14 20.84 3.27
CA LEU A 126 6.72 20.94 2.97
C LEU A 126 6.20 19.66 2.29
N ALA A 127 6.97 19.10 1.37
CA ALA A 127 6.66 17.81 0.74
C ALA A 127 6.56 16.67 1.77
N SER A 128 7.42 16.65 2.79
CA SER A 128 7.38 15.63 3.84
C SER A 128 6.13 15.74 4.73
N ILE A 129 5.72 16.97 5.07
CA ILE A 129 4.51 17.24 5.86
C ILE A 129 3.26 16.81 5.10
N PHE A 130 3.13 17.20 3.83
CA PHE A 130 1.99 16.80 3.00
C PHE A 130 1.99 15.30 2.68
N CYS A 131 3.15 14.71 2.43
CA CYS A 131 3.29 13.26 2.28
C CYS A 131 2.77 12.53 3.52
N GLY A 132 3.21 12.96 4.72
CA GLY A 132 2.78 12.39 6.00
C GLY A 132 1.29 12.56 6.24
N ALA A 133 0.74 13.76 6.00
CA ALA A 133 -0.69 14.03 6.16
C ALA A 133 -1.56 13.19 5.21
N MET A 134 -1.19 13.11 3.93
CA MET A 134 -1.93 12.32 2.94
C MET A 134 -1.85 10.82 3.20
N CYS A 135 -0.67 10.31 3.53
CA CYS A 135 -0.52 8.89 3.83
C CYS A 135 -1.18 8.53 5.15
N GLY A 136 -1.14 9.41 6.15
CA GLY A 136 -1.83 9.24 7.43
C GLY A 136 -3.35 9.30 7.30
N ALA A 137 -3.90 10.11 6.42
CA ALA A 137 -5.34 10.12 6.13
C ALA A 137 -5.83 8.85 5.40
N GLY A 138 -4.92 8.12 4.75
CA GLY A 138 -5.22 6.89 4.04
C GLY A 138 -5.12 5.60 4.87
N ILE A 139 -4.61 5.68 6.11
CA ILE A 139 -4.42 4.56 7.04
C ILE A 139 -5.45 4.66 8.16
#